data_AF-A0A4S4LRH7-F1
#
_entry.id   AF-A0A4S4LRH7-F1
#
_cell.length_a   1.000
_cell.length_b   1.000
_cell.length_c   1.000
_cell.angle_alpha   90.00
_cell.angle_beta   90.00
_cell.angle_gamma   90.00
#
_symmetry.space_group_name_H-M   'P 1'
#
loop_
_entity.id
_entity.type
_entity.pdbx_description
1 polymer ?
#
loop_
_entity_poly.entity_id
_entity_poly.type
_entity_poly.pdbx_seq_one_letter_code
_entity_poly.pdbx_strand_id
1 'polypeptide(L)'
;MILRQLPRLCRGIVTESHHRPSSNAISVVPPSSSIPHRDTHTSPPNISDPPASSSMASDPSPDSMSISVAPHPLDPQPPRSAGTQHRHIITHPLIPIIFFSALEHTFPTPTARSLMRATRALLVDRIGRVKREGLTYKDLDNQAYLFRAALSELRTEVTMRTRSESAAMSTQSAALRREVDALNAKMKEDIATLKHEIQMDVGSRRNEAKNESKRQDIVVEEVLNKSLVTLYDLRSDMEEVKWDNMRKSIYTAAINPAALSAFLVVIVLSMELRPRPKPAPPPAQSVPHTAQPPFEGHIEGLDQMDSIT
;
A
#
# COMPACT_ATOMS: atom_id res chain seq x y z
N MET A 1 -1.83 -63.86 12.05
CA MET A 1 -1.53 -63.46 13.45
C MET A 1 -0.57 -62.27 13.35
N ILE A 2 -0.97 -61.05 13.78
CA ILE A 2 -0.84 -60.52 15.16
C ILE A 2 0.66 -60.23 15.46
N LEU A 3 1.11 -59.02 15.82
CA LEU A 3 0.44 -57.76 16.18
C LEU A 3 1.28 -56.51 15.82
N ARG A 4 0.64 -55.33 15.85
CA ARG A 4 1.22 -53.97 15.79
C ARG A 4 2.22 -53.69 16.93
N GLN A 5 3.14 -52.73 16.73
CA GLN A 5 3.22 -51.52 17.57
C GLN A 5 4.13 -50.40 17.02
N LEU A 6 3.69 -49.15 17.20
CA LEU A 6 4.42 -47.89 17.00
C LEU A 6 4.13 -47.02 18.24
N PRO A 7 5.12 -46.40 18.91
CA PRO A 7 4.86 -45.47 20.00
C PRO A 7 4.64 -44.04 19.46
N ARG A 8 3.56 -43.40 19.90
CA ARG A 8 3.33 -41.94 19.75
C ARG A 8 3.80 -41.24 21.03
N LEU A 9 4.50 -40.10 20.89
CA LEU A 9 4.66 -39.16 22.00
C LEU A 9 3.56 -38.09 21.94
N CYS A 10 2.75 -38.01 22.99
CA CYS A 10 1.99 -36.83 23.35
C CYS A 10 2.44 -36.38 24.74
N ARG A 11 2.81 -35.10 24.91
CA ARG A 11 3.11 -34.51 26.21
C ARG A 11 2.33 -33.21 26.37
N GLY A 12 1.18 -33.30 27.03
CA GLY A 12 0.51 -32.15 27.63
C GLY A 12 0.96 -31.98 29.07
N ILE A 13 1.06 -30.74 29.55
CA ILE A 13 1.17 -30.44 30.98
C ILE A 13 0.13 -29.36 31.28
N VAL A 14 -0.70 -29.62 32.28
CA VAL A 14 -1.77 -28.73 32.75
C VAL A 14 -1.26 -27.92 33.95
N THR A 15 -1.82 -26.72 34.08
CA THR A 15 -1.62 -25.73 35.13
C THR A 15 -2.16 -26.15 36.49
N GLU A 16 -1.49 -25.77 37.59
CA GLU A 16 -2.19 -25.34 38.81
C GLU A 16 -1.37 -24.30 39.62
N SER A 17 -2.00 -23.67 40.61
CA SER A 17 -1.66 -22.36 41.17
C SER A 17 -1.62 -22.34 42.70
N HIS A 18 -0.92 -21.38 43.34
CA HIS A 18 -1.48 -20.51 44.41
C HIS A 18 -0.48 -19.53 45.07
N HIS A 19 -0.95 -18.29 45.33
CA HIS A 19 -0.60 -17.34 46.42
C HIS A 19 0.88 -16.92 46.72
N ARG A 20 1.22 -15.71 47.21
CA ARG A 20 0.48 -14.55 47.79
C ARG A 20 1.33 -13.26 47.64
N PRO A 21 0.75 -12.04 47.46
CA PRO A 21 1.49 -10.77 47.46
C PRO A 21 1.59 -10.10 48.85
N SER A 22 2.51 -9.13 48.99
CA SER A 22 2.65 -8.25 50.16
C SER A 22 2.40 -6.78 49.80
N SER A 23 1.92 -6.01 50.76
CA SER A 23 1.47 -4.62 50.63
C SER A 23 2.58 -3.62 50.29
N ASN A 24 2.20 -2.56 49.59
CA ASN A 24 2.45 -1.19 50.05
C ASN A 24 1.30 -0.29 49.56
N ALA A 25 0.88 0.64 50.41
CA ALA A 25 -0.26 1.52 50.18
C ALA A 25 0.17 2.98 50.21
N ILE A 26 -0.53 3.84 49.47
CA ILE A 26 -0.83 5.24 49.84
C ILE A 26 -2.20 5.58 49.22
N SER A 27 -2.98 6.35 49.96
CA SER A 27 -4.38 6.70 49.71
C SER A 27 -4.50 8.09 49.06
N VAL A 28 -5.61 8.35 48.35
CA VAL A 28 -6.46 9.57 48.47
C VAL A 28 -7.76 9.37 47.64
N VAL A 29 -8.78 10.17 47.94
CA VAL A 29 -10.23 9.84 47.88
C VAL A 29 -11.00 10.57 46.74
N PRO A 30 -12.09 10.00 46.18
CA PRO A 30 -12.95 10.65 45.16
C PRO A 30 -14.20 11.34 45.76
N PRO A 31 -15.02 12.06 44.94
CA PRO A 31 -16.42 12.36 45.27
C PRO A 31 -17.44 11.80 44.26
N SER A 32 -18.70 11.76 44.69
CA SER A 32 -19.77 10.90 44.13
C SER A 32 -20.85 11.63 43.31
N SER A 33 -21.49 10.88 42.41
CA SER A 33 -22.94 10.82 42.11
C SER A 33 -23.85 12.08 42.15
N SER A 34 -24.62 12.28 41.05
CA SER A 34 -26.02 12.75 41.14
C SER A 34 -26.84 12.45 39.87
N ILE A 35 -28.03 11.85 40.03
CA ILE A 35 -29.14 11.79 39.06
C ILE A 35 -30.39 12.31 39.80
N PRO A 36 -31.28 13.08 39.16
CA PRO A 36 -32.71 12.72 39.21
C PRO A 36 -33.47 12.89 37.87
N HIS A 37 -34.79 12.66 37.91
CA HIS A 37 -35.67 12.21 36.82
C HIS A 37 -36.76 13.25 36.43
N ARG A 38 -37.34 13.09 35.21
CA ARG A 38 -38.73 13.47 34.80
C ARG A 38 -39.07 14.99 34.65
N ASP A 39 -40.09 15.42 33.89
CA ASP A 39 -41.21 14.71 33.20
C ASP A 39 -41.75 15.46 31.92
N THR A 40 -42.43 14.71 31.04
CA THR A 40 -43.48 15.08 30.04
C THR A 40 -43.47 16.39 29.21
N HIS A 41 -43.69 16.29 27.88
CA HIS A 41 -44.87 16.87 27.17
C HIS A 41 -45.04 16.37 25.70
N THR A 42 -46.21 15.79 25.42
CA THR A 42 -47.05 15.85 24.18
C THR A 42 -46.52 15.43 22.78
N SER A 43 -47.33 14.62 22.07
CA SER A 43 -47.29 14.28 20.62
C SER A 43 -48.70 14.48 20.00
N PRO A 44 -48.95 14.33 18.68
CA PRO A 44 -48.16 14.51 17.45
C PRO A 44 -48.84 15.53 16.48
N PRO A 45 -48.48 15.63 15.18
CA PRO A 45 -49.35 15.00 14.15
C PRO A 45 -48.60 14.41 12.93
N ASN A 46 -49.35 13.99 11.90
CA ASN A 46 -48.98 13.07 10.81
C ASN A 46 -49.55 13.54 9.44
N ILE A 47 -49.00 13.02 8.32
CA ILE A 47 -49.50 13.00 6.91
C ILE A 47 -49.42 14.31 6.08
N SER A 48 -48.63 14.31 4.99
CA SER A 48 -49.14 14.29 3.59
C SER A 48 -48.03 14.20 2.49
N ASP A 49 -48.05 13.07 1.79
CA ASP A 49 -47.84 12.79 0.33
C ASP A 49 -46.72 13.43 -0.53
N PRO A 50 -46.03 12.59 -1.33
CA PRO A 50 -45.52 12.89 -2.67
C PRO A 50 -46.27 12.10 -3.79
N PRO A 51 -46.26 12.57 -5.06
CA PRO A 51 -47.06 11.96 -6.13
C PRO A 51 -46.36 10.85 -6.95
N ALA A 52 -47.18 9.95 -7.48
CA ALA A 52 -46.90 9.04 -8.61
C ALA A 52 -47.27 9.76 -9.95
N SER A 53 -46.92 9.35 -11.17
CA SER A 53 -46.16 8.22 -11.73
C SER A 53 -45.92 8.49 -13.23
N SER A 54 -44.88 7.92 -13.84
CA SER A 54 -44.88 7.61 -15.27
C SER A 54 -43.99 6.40 -15.59
N SER A 55 -44.54 5.47 -16.38
CA SER A 55 -43.91 4.20 -16.74
C SER A 55 -43.45 4.24 -18.20
N MET A 56 -42.25 3.71 -18.51
CA MET A 56 -41.96 3.06 -19.79
C MET A 56 -40.86 2.00 -19.58
N ALA A 57 -40.95 0.91 -20.34
CA ALA A 57 -40.20 -0.33 -20.11
C ALA A 57 -38.88 -0.40 -20.92
N SER A 58 -37.92 -1.22 -20.47
CA SER A 58 -37.33 -2.34 -21.23
C SER A 58 -36.20 -3.05 -20.45
N ASP A 59 -36.08 -4.36 -20.71
CA ASP A 59 -35.12 -5.36 -20.18
C ASP A 59 -33.62 -5.06 -20.52
N PRO A 60 -32.62 -5.87 -20.08
CA PRO A 60 -32.70 -7.07 -19.25
C PRO A 60 -31.75 -7.16 -18.02
N SER A 61 -32.04 -8.14 -17.18
CA SER A 61 -31.19 -8.54 -16.03
C SER A 61 -29.87 -9.18 -16.49
N PRO A 62 -28.74 -8.98 -15.78
CA PRO A 62 -27.51 -9.70 -16.06
C PRO A 62 -27.64 -11.18 -15.67
N ASP A 63 -27.14 -12.06 -16.54
CA ASP A 63 -27.19 -13.52 -16.39
C ASP A 63 -26.64 -14.01 -15.05
N SER A 64 -27.55 -14.25 -14.11
CA SER A 64 -27.28 -15.17 -13.01
C SER A 64 -27.31 -16.60 -13.56
N MET A 65 -26.20 -17.00 -14.19
CA MET A 65 -25.81 -18.41 -14.27
C MET A 65 -25.55 -18.93 -12.84
N SER A 66 -26.64 -19.14 -12.11
CA SER A 66 -26.67 -19.98 -10.93
C SER A 66 -26.50 -21.42 -11.41
N ILE A 67 -25.25 -21.76 -11.74
CA ILE A 67 -24.80 -23.14 -11.82
C ILE A 67 -24.91 -23.67 -10.40
N SER A 68 -26.12 -24.15 -10.08
CA SER A 68 -26.43 -24.88 -8.86
C SER A 68 -25.78 -26.25 -8.93
N VAL A 69 -24.44 -26.25 -8.84
CA VAL A 69 -23.69 -27.40 -8.33
C VAL A 69 -23.93 -27.39 -6.83
N ALA A 70 -25.17 -27.75 -6.45
CA ALA A 70 -25.39 -28.38 -5.17
C ALA A 70 -24.50 -29.63 -5.15
N PRO A 71 -23.52 -29.73 -4.24
CA PRO A 71 -22.88 -31.00 -3.97
C PRO A 71 -23.90 -31.81 -3.19
N HIS A 72 -24.91 -32.36 -3.88
CA HIS A 72 -25.65 -33.48 -3.33
C HIS A 72 -24.59 -34.53 -2.98
N PRO A 73 -24.49 -34.95 -1.71
CA PRO A 73 -23.85 -36.20 -1.40
C PRO A 73 -24.75 -37.24 -2.05
N LEU A 74 -24.41 -37.62 -3.28
CA LEU A 74 -24.70 -38.95 -3.77
C LEU A 74 -23.87 -39.85 -2.87
N ASP A 75 -24.46 -40.18 -1.72
CA ASP A 75 -24.20 -41.41 -1.00
C ASP A 75 -23.96 -42.52 -2.03
N PRO A 76 -23.07 -43.49 -1.77
CA PRO A 76 -22.98 -44.69 -2.57
C PRO A 76 -24.26 -45.51 -2.36
N GLN A 77 -25.37 -45.04 -2.92
CA GLN A 77 -26.64 -45.74 -2.95
C GLN A 77 -26.35 -47.10 -3.56
N PRO A 78 -26.57 -48.21 -2.83
CA PRO A 78 -26.30 -49.53 -3.36
C PRO A 78 -27.05 -49.65 -4.68
N PRO A 79 -26.41 -50.19 -5.74
CA PRO A 79 -26.99 -50.17 -7.07
C PRO A 79 -28.40 -50.75 -7.00
N ARG A 80 -29.40 -49.93 -7.35
CA ARG A 80 -30.77 -50.40 -7.56
C ARG A 80 -30.65 -51.63 -8.44
N SER A 81 -31.07 -52.76 -7.92
CA SER A 81 -30.83 -54.08 -8.49
C SER A 81 -31.61 -54.23 -9.79
N ALA A 82 -31.03 -53.71 -10.88
CA ALA A 82 -31.31 -54.16 -12.23
C ALA A 82 -31.01 -55.66 -12.23
N GLY A 83 -32.07 -56.46 -12.12
CA GLY A 83 -31.98 -57.87 -11.81
C GLY A 83 -31.30 -58.66 -12.92
N THR A 84 -29.97 -58.76 -12.87
CA THR A 84 -29.21 -59.69 -13.70
C THR A 84 -29.50 -61.09 -13.20
N GLN A 85 -30.62 -61.62 -13.71
CA GLN A 85 -31.15 -62.96 -13.51
C GLN A 85 -29.99 -63.96 -13.43
N HIS A 86 -29.83 -64.59 -12.27
CA HIS A 86 -28.73 -65.54 -12.03
C HIS A 86 -28.99 -66.78 -12.88
N ARG A 87 -28.57 -66.74 -14.14
CA ARG A 87 -28.78 -67.80 -15.12
C ARG A 87 -27.83 -68.95 -14.80
N HIS A 88 -28.19 -69.69 -13.75
CA HIS A 88 -27.57 -70.95 -13.41
C HIS A 88 -27.45 -71.78 -14.68
N ILE A 89 -26.25 -72.30 -14.94
CA ILE A 89 -26.06 -73.28 -16.01
C ILE A 89 -26.76 -74.54 -15.53
N ILE A 90 -28.02 -74.71 -15.95
CA ILE A 90 -28.80 -75.91 -15.70
C ILE A 90 -28.19 -77.02 -16.55
N THR A 91 -27.15 -77.67 -16.03
CA THR A 91 -26.66 -78.95 -16.55
C THR A 91 -27.77 -79.98 -16.40
N HIS A 92 -28.61 -80.09 -17.44
CA HIS A 92 -29.79 -80.94 -17.40
C HIS A 92 -29.35 -82.41 -17.20
N PRO A 93 -29.87 -83.12 -16.19
CA PRO A 93 -29.40 -84.46 -15.85
C PRO A 93 -29.66 -85.51 -16.93
N LEU A 94 -30.48 -85.16 -17.93
CA LEU A 94 -30.86 -86.01 -19.06
C LEU A 94 -29.82 -85.99 -20.21
N ILE A 95 -28.94 -85.00 -20.29
CA ILE A 95 -27.97 -84.87 -21.40
C ILE A 95 -27.06 -86.11 -21.52
N PRO A 96 -26.48 -86.67 -20.42
CA PRO A 96 -25.69 -87.90 -20.52
C PRO A 96 -26.50 -89.12 -20.96
N ILE A 97 -27.79 -89.18 -20.61
CA ILE A 97 -28.68 -90.31 -20.92
C ILE A 97 -29.04 -90.30 -22.42
N ILE A 98 -29.43 -89.12 -22.94
CA ILE A 98 -29.75 -88.93 -24.36
C ILE A 98 -28.51 -89.20 -25.22
N PHE A 99 -27.35 -88.68 -24.81
CA PHE A 99 -26.09 -88.91 -25.53
C PHE A 99 -25.66 -90.39 -25.50
N PHE A 100 -25.83 -91.09 -24.37
CA PHE A 100 -25.53 -92.52 -24.28
C PHE A 100 -26.44 -93.36 -25.19
N SER A 101 -27.74 -93.06 -25.20
CA SER A 101 -28.71 -93.72 -26.09
C SER A 101 -28.37 -93.54 -27.58
N ALA A 102 -27.95 -92.35 -28.00
CA ALA A 102 -27.48 -92.09 -29.36
C ALA A 102 -26.19 -92.87 -29.72
N LEU A 103 -25.31 -93.12 -28.75
CA LEU A 103 -24.10 -93.91 -28.96
C LEU A 103 -24.38 -95.43 -29.04
N GLU A 104 -25.33 -95.97 -28.27
CA GLU A 104 -25.68 -97.40 -28.34
C GLU A 104 -26.29 -97.82 -29.68
N HIS A 105 -26.99 -96.92 -30.38
CA HIS A 105 -27.51 -97.20 -31.73
C HIS A 105 -26.40 -97.26 -32.80
N THR A 106 -25.18 -96.78 -32.50
CA THR A 106 -24.09 -96.64 -33.48
C THR A 106 -22.88 -97.53 -33.15
N PHE A 107 -22.65 -97.83 -31.87
CA PHE A 107 -21.48 -98.58 -31.39
C PHE A 107 -21.88 -99.62 -30.35
N PRO A 108 -21.15 -100.76 -30.26
CA PRO A 108 -21.34 -101.71 -29.17
C PRO A 108 -21.27 -101.03 -27.79
N THR A 109 -22.19 -101.40 -26.90
CA THR A 109 -22.33 -100.87 -25.53
C THR A 109 -21.01 -100.65 -24.75
N PRO A 110 -19.99 -101.55 -24.76
CA PRO A 110 -18.71 -101.26 -24.08
C PRO A 110 -17.96 -100.06 -24.66
N THR A 111 -17.96 -99.90 -25.99
CA THR A 111 -17.31 -98.79 -26.71
C THR A 111 -18.07 -97.48 -26.48
N ALA A 112 -19.40 -97.49 -26.59
CA ALA A 112 -20.27 -96.36 -26.29
C ALA A 112 -20.06 -95.84 -24.85
N ARG A 113 -19.96 -96.75 -23.87
CA ARG A 113 -19.71 -96.42 -22.45
C ARG A 113 -18.32 -95.84 -22.22
N SER A 114 -17.30 -96.32 -22.94
CA SER A 114 -15.94 -95.78 -22.89
C SER A 114 -15.90 -94.35 -23.44
N LEU A 115 -16.49 -94.14 -24.63
CA LEU A 115 -16.55 -92.82 -25.28
C LEU A 115 -17.30 -91.79 -24.42
N MET A 116 -18.45 -92.15 -23.84
CA MET A 116 -19.19 -91.30 -22.90
C MET A 116 -18.36 -90.92 -21.66
N ARG A 117 -17.55 -91.83 -21.11
CA ARG A 117 -16.65 -91.51 -19.99
C ARG A 117 -15.53 -90.56 -20.42
N ALA A 118 -14.93 -90.78 -21.58
CA ALA A 118 -13.88 -89.93 -22.14
C ALA A 118 -14.38 -88.51 -22.45
N THR A 119 -15.54 -88.36 -23.11
CA THR A 119 -16.12 -87.04 -23.38
C THR A 119 -16.52 -86.33 -22.09
N ARG A 120 -17.12 -87.03 -21.12
CA ARG A 120 -17.43 -86.44 -19.80
C ARG A 120 -16.17 -85.95 -19.08
N ALA A 121 -15.08 -86.73 -19.10
CA ALA A 121 -13.80 -86.32 -18.51
C ALA A 121 -13.22 -85.07 -19.20
N LEU A 122 -13.24 -85.03 -20.54
CA LEU A 122 -12.78 -83.88 -21.30
C LEU A 122 -13.62 -82.62 -21.06
N LEU A 123 -14.96 -82.75 -20.99
CA LEU A 123 -15.85 -81.64 -20.64
C LEU A 123 -15.55 -81.12 -19.23
N VAL A 124 -15.34 -82.01 -18.25
CA VAL A 124 -15.02 -81.62 -16.86
C VAL A 124 -13.65 -80.92 -16.78
N ASP A 125 -12.62 -81.38 -17.48
CA ASP A 125 -11.32 -80.67 -17.54
C ASP A 125 -11.47 -79.28 -18.15
N ARG A 126 -12.15 -79.17 -19.30
CA ARG A 126 -12.29 -77.90 -20.02
C ARG A 126 -13.17 -76.90 -19.27
N ILE A 127 -14.28 -77.34 -18.68
CA ILE A 127 -15.12 -76.50 -17.81
C ILE A 127 -14.35 -76.11 -16.54
N GLY A 128 -13.58 -77.03 -15.95
CA GLY A 128 -12.72 -76.75 -14.79
C GLY A 128 -11.59 -75.77 -15.10
N ARG A 129 -11.06 -75.79 -16.33
CA ARG A 129 -10.11 -74.80 -16.83
C ARG A 129 -10.76 -73.44 -17.02
N VAL A 130 -11.86 -73.36 -17.79
CA VAL A 130 -12.63 -72.13 -18.01
C VAL A 130 -13.12 -71.50 -16.70
N LYS A 131 -13.46 -72.31 -15.68
CA LYS A 131 -13.84 -71.80 -14.35
C LYS A 131 -12.65 -71.23 -13.53
N ARG A 132 -11.42 -71.66 -13.80
CA ARG A 132 -10.20 -71.16 -13.12
C ARG A 132 -9.58 -69.96 -13.83
N GLU A 133 -9.61 -69.97 -15.17
CA GLU A 133 -9.04 -68.91 -16.02
C GLU A 133 -10.06 -67.81 -16.37
N GLY A 134 -11.36 -68.12 -16.31
CA GLY A 134 -12.44 -67.21 -16.68
C GLY A 134 -12.87 -66.29 -15.54
N LEU A 135 -12.97 -65.00 -15.86
CA LEU A 135 -13.50 -63.98 -14.95
C LEU A 135 -14.99 -64.24 -14.66
N THR A 136 -15.35 -64.35 -13.39
CA THR A 136 -16.76 -64.48 -12.98
C THR A 136 -17.41 -63.10 -12.94
N TYR A 137 -18.68 -62.97 -13.35
CA TYR A 137 -19.44 -61.70 -13.28
C TYR A 137 -19.31 -60.96 -11.94
N LYS A 138 -19.31 -61.70 -10.82
CA LYS A 138 -19.12 -61.16 -9.47
C LYS A 138 -17.78 -60.45 -9.26
N ASP A 139 -16.71 -60.89 -9.92
CA ASP A 139 -15.41 -60.23 -9.84
C ASP A 139 -15.40 -58.95 -10.69
N LEU A 140 -16.02 -58.98 -11.88
CA LEU A 140 -16.19 -57.80 -12.72
C LEU A 140 -17.05 -56.73 -12.01
N ASP A 141 -18.15 -57.12 -11.36
CA ASP A 141 -18.99 -56.22 -10.56
C ASP A 141 -18.20 -55.61 -9.37
N ASN A 142 -17.37 -56.41 -8.70
CA ASN A 142 -16.52 -55.95 -7.61
C ASN A 142 -15.43 -54.97 -8.08
N GLN A 143 -14.76 -55.26 -9.21
CA GLN A 143 -13.82 -54.33 -9.83
C GLN A 143 -14.51 -53.03 -10.25
N ALA A 144 -15.69 -53.11 -10.88
CA ALA A 144 -16.48 -51.94 -11.25
C ALA A 144 -16.89 -51.08 -10.03
N TYR A 145 -17.21 -51.71 -8.90
CA TYR A 145 -17.45 -51.01 -7.64
C TYR A 145 -16.20 -50.28 -7.13
N LEU A 146 -15.03 -50.95 -7.12
CA LEU A 146 -13.77 -50.34 -6.71
C LEU A 146 -13.37 -49.16 -7.61
N PHE A 147 -13.52 -49.28 -8.94
CA PHE A 147 -13.31 -48.16 -9.85
C PHE A 147 -14.27 -47.00 -9.59
N ARG A 148 -15.56 -47.28 -9.33
CA ARG A 148 -16.54 -46.24 -9.02
C ARG A 148 -16.26 -45.55 -7.68
N ALA A 149 -15.78 -46.28 -6.68
CA ALA A 149 -15.33 -45.72 -5.41
C ALA A 149 -14.11 -44.81 -5.61
N ALA A 150 -13.07 -45.27 -6.31
CA ALA A 150 -11.86 -44.50 -6.60
C ALA A 150 -12.15 -43.24 -7.46
N LEU A 151 -13.07 -43.32 -8.43
CA LEU A 151 -13.52 -42.16 -9.20
C LEU A 151 -14.32 -41.15 -8.36
N SER A 152 -15.12 -41.63 -7.39
CA SER A 152 -15.82 -40.77 -6.44
C SER A 152 -14.83 -40.06 -5.52
N GLU A 153 -13.86 -40.79 -4.98
CA GLU A 153 -12.77 -40.27 -4.15
C GLU A 153 -11.97 -39.21 -4.92
N LEU A 154 -11.47 -39.53 -6.12
CA LEU A 154 -10.75 -38.58 -6.98
C LEU A 154 -11.58 -37.33 -7.30
N ARG A 155 -12.88 -37.47 -7.57
CA ARG A 155 -13.76 -36.32 -7.84
C ARG A 155 -13.89 -35.43 -6.60
N THR A 156 -14.06 -36.01 -5.41
CA THR A 156 -14.13 -35.24 -4.17
C THR A 156 -12.78 -34.60 -3.83
N GLU A 157 -11.68 -35.32 -4.01
CA GLU A 157 -10.33 -34.83 -3.77
C GLU A 157 -10.00 -33.64 -4.67
N VAL A 158 -10.20 -33.76 -5.99
CA VAL A 158 -9.99 -32.65 -6.94
C VAL A 158 -10.85 -31.45 -6.57
N THR A 159 -12.15 -31.67 -6.27
CA THR A 159 -13.06 -30.58 -5.88
C THR A 159 -12.59 -29.87 -4.60
N MET A 160 -12.14 -30.62 -3.59
CA MET A 160 -11.60 -30.05 -2.35
C MET A 160 -10.27 -29.33 -2.57
N ARG A 161 -9.35 -29.91 -3.36
CA ARG A 161 -8.05 -29.31 -3.72
C ARG A 161 -8.26 -27.96 -4.42
N THR A 162 -9.08 -27.90 -5.48
CA THR A 162 -9.37 -26.65 -6.21
C THR A 162 -10.05 -25.61 -5.31
N ARG A 163 -10.96 -26.01 -4.41
CA ARG A 163 -11.59 -25.08 -3.44
C ARG A 163 -10.57 -24.55 -2.42
N SER A 164 -9.66 -25.40 -1.94
CA SER A 164 -8.59 -25.02 -1.02
C SER A 164 -7.58 -24.08 -1.67
N GLU A 165 -7.20 -24.34 -2.92
CA GLU A 165 -6.31 -23.50 -3.71
C GLU A 165 -6.95 -22.13 -4.02
N SER A 166 -8.22 -22.12 -4.41
CA SER A 166 -8.99 -20.87 -4.61
C SER A 166 -9.05 -20.02 -3.34
N ALA A 167 -9.25 -20.67 -2.17
CA ALA A 167 -9.23 -20.00 -0.87
C ALA A 167 -7.84 -19.46 -0.53
N ALA A 168 -6.78 -20.23 -0.74
CA ALA A 168 -5.40 -19.80 -0.53
C ALA A 168 -5.03 -18.59 -1.41
N MET A 169 -5.35 -18.62 -2.71
CA MET A 169 -5.15 -17.51 -3.65
C MET A 169 -5.95 -16.27 -3.24
N SER A 170 -7.18 -16.45 -2.74
CA SER A 170 -8.01 -15.36 -2.21
C SER A 170 -7.40 -14.75 -0.95
N THR A 171 -6.82 -15.55 -0.06
CA THR A 171 -6.10 -15.06 1.12
C THR A 171 -4.80 -14.34 0.76
N GLN A 172 -4.00 -14.88 -0.16
CA GLN A 172 -2.75 -14.26 -0.62
C GLN A 172 -2.99 -12.93 -1.32
N SER A 173 -3.97 -12.86 -2.23
CA SER A 173 -4.34 -11.59 -2.89
C SER A 173 -4.89 -10.56 -1.90
N ALA A 174 -5.63 -10.98 -0.87
CA ALA A 174 -6.07 -10.09 0.21
C ALA A 174 -4.92 -9.64 1.13
N ALA A 175 -3.87 -10.45 1.31
CA ALA A 175 -2.65 -10.04 2.01
C ALA A 175 -1.87 -9.00 1.20
N LEU A 176 -1.60 -9.29 -0.08
CA LEU A 176 -0.89 -8.39 -0.99
C LEU A 176 -1.58 -7.02 -1.13
N ARG A 177 -2.92 -6.97 -1.16
CA ARG A 177 -3.66 -5.70 -1.12
C ARG A 177 -3.35 -4.87 0.12
N ARG A 178 -3.32 -5.49 1.31
CA ARG A 178 -2.98 -4.80 2.57
C ARG A 178 -1.52 -4.33 2.58
N GLU A 179 -0.61 -5.10 2.00
CA GLU A 179 0.80 -4.70 1.85
C GLU A 179 0.95 -3.49 0.91
N VAL A 180 0.21 -3.46 -0.21
CA VAL A 180 0.16 -2.31 -1.12
C VAL A 180 -0.46 -1.08 -0.44
N ASP A 181 -1.56 -1.24 0.30
CA ASP A 181 -2.20 -0.15 1.05
C ASP A 181 -1.27 0.40 2.14
N ALA A 182 -0.57 -0.47 2.87
CA ALA A 182 0.42 -0.09 3.88
C ALA A 182 1.64 0.62 3.26
N LEU A 183 2.13 0.15 2.12
CA LEU A 183 3.23 0.78 1.38
C LEU A 183 2.82 2.17 0.85
N ASN A 184 1.60 2.32 0.34
CA ASN A 184 1.04 3.59 -0.12
C ASN A 184 0.88 4.58 1.05
N ALA A 185 0.39 4.12 2.21
CA ALA A 185 0.32 4.93 3.43
C ALA A 185 1.71 5.41 3.86
N LYS A 186 2.70 4.50 3.92
CA LYS A 186 4.08 4.84 4.26
C LYS A 186 4.70 5.82 3.26
N MET A 187 4.52 5.60 1.97
CA MET A 187 5.05 6.51 0.93
C MET A 187 4.47 7.92 1.08
N LYS A 188 3.19 8.06 1.45
CA LYS A 188 2.57 9.37 1.73
C LYS A 188 3.13 10.03 2.98
N GLU A 189 3.41 9.25 4.03
CA GLU A 189 4.08 9.72 5.26
C GLU A 189 5.53 10.16 4.98
N ASP A 190 6.30 9.36 4.24
CA ASP A 190 7.67 9.67 3.83
C ASP A 190 7.69 10.96 2.98
N ILE A 191 6.78 11.12 2.00
CA ILE A 191 6.64 12.35 1.19
C ILE A 191 6.21 13.56 2.04
N ALA A 192 5.29 13.39 2.99
CA ALA A 192 4.85 14.48 3.87
C ALA A 192 5.98 14.94 4.79
N THR A 193 6.78 13.99 5.31
CA THR A 193 7.96 14.24 6.14
C THR A 193 9.02 14.99 5.35
N LEU A 194 9.42 14.48 4.18
CA LEU A 194 10.39 15.14 3.29
C LEU A 194 9.93 16.54 2.88
N LYS A 195 8.64 16.73 2.58
CA LYS A 195 8.07 18.05 2.30
C LYS A 195 8.21 18.99 3.50
N HIS A 196 7.97 18.52 4.71
CA HIS A 196 8.11 19.32 5.93
C HIS A 196 9.58 19.68 6.20
N GLU A 197 10.49 18.71 6.09
CA GLU A 197 11.95 18.93 6.21
C GLU A 197 12.45 19.96 5.20
N ILE A 198 12.08 19.83 3.91
CA ILE A 198 12.45 20.81 2.87
C ILE A 198 11.87 22.20 3.17
N GLN A 199 10.61 22.28 3.65
CA GLN A 199 10.01 23.56 4.04
C GLN A 199 10.74 24.20 5.24
N MET A 200 11.15 23.40 6.22
CA MET A 200 11.93 23.85 7.37
C MET A 200 13.32 24.32 6.95
N ASP A 201 14.03 23.58 6.10
CA ASP A 201 15.35 23.92 5.58
C ASP A 201 15.33 25.19 4.71
N VAL A 202 14.36 25.31 3.81
CA VAL A 202 14.17 26.52 2.99
C VAL A 202 13.79 27.72 3.87
N GLY A 203 12.95 27.51 4.88
CA GLY A 203 12.60 28.52 5.88
C GLY A 203 13.83 28.98 6.68
N SER A 204 14.66 28.04 7.13
CA SER A 204 15.90 28.26 7.86
C SER A 204 16.91 29.05 7.02
N ARG A 205 17.22 28.59 5.81
CA ARG A 205 18.13 29.29 4.86
C ARG A 205 17.62 30.68 4.49
N ARG A 206 16.31 30.86 4.30
CA ARG A 206 15.69 32.17 4.06
C ARG A 206 15.82 33.10 5.28
N ASN A 207 15.72 32.57 6.50
CA ASN A 207 15.91 33.32 7.74
C ASN A 207 17.38 33.69 7.94
N GLU A 208 18.30 32.76 7.70
CA GLU A 208 19.75 32.99 7.73
C GLU A 208 20.16 34.09 6.74
N ALA A 209 19.74 34.00 5.47
CA ALA A 209 20.00 35.03 4.46
C ALA A 209 19.43 36.42 4.85
N LYS A 210 18.23 36.46 5.45
CA LYS A 210 17.66 37.70 5.99
C LYS A 210 18.44 38.26 7.18
N ASN A 211 18.98 37.40 8.04
CA ASN A 211 19.78 37.82 9.19
C ASN A 211 21.16 38.33 8.76
N GLU A 212 21.79 37.70 7.78
CA GLU A 212 23.05 38.17 7.20
C GLU A 212 22.84 39.49 6.43
N SER A 213 21.75 39.67 5.69
CA SER A 213 21.39 40.97 5.10
C SER A 213 21.26 42.07 6.17
N LYS A 214 20.48 41.83 7.24
CA LYS A 214 20.35 42.79 8.35
C LYS A 214 21.69 43.08 9.03
N ARG A 215 22.57 42.08 9.15
CA ARG A 215 23.90 42.24 9.72
C ARG A 215 24.77 43.14 8.83
N GLN A 216 24.68 42.98 7.50
CA GLN A 216 25.34 43.87 6.54
C GLN A 216 24.79 45.29 6.64
N ASP A 217 23.47 45.47 6.76
CA ASP A 217 22.84 46.78 6.98
C ASP A 217 23.37 47.46 8.25
N ILE A 218 23.45 46.72 9.37
CA ILE A 218 24.02 47.20 10.65
C ILE A 218 25.50 47.59 10.49
N VAL A 219 26.30 46.80 9.77
CA VAL A 219 27.72 47.11 9.53
C VAL A 219 27.87 48.36 8.66
N VAL A 220 27.01 48.54 7.65
CA VAL A 220 26.99 49.76 6.81
C VAL A 220 26.63 50.99 7.65
N GLU A 221 25.61 50.90 8.53
CA GLU A 221 25.24 51.97 9.44
C GLU A 221 26.35 52.28 10.47
N GLU A 222 27.00 51.25 11.00
CA GLU A 222 28.14 51.40 11.92
C GLU A 222 29.33 52.10 11.26
N VAL A 223 29.68 51.72 10.03
CA VAL A 223 30.74 52.36 9.24
C VAL A 223 30.37 53.80 8.89
N LEU A 224 29.12 54.06 8.51
CA LEU A 224 28.61 55.41 8.24
C LEU A 224 28.71 56.28 9.49
N ASN A 225 28.21 55.83 10.64
CA ASN A 225 28.29 56.54 11.91
C ASN A 225 29.75 56.83 12.31
N LYS A 226 30.64 55.83 12.25
CA LYS A 226 32.08 56.01 12.50
C LYS A 226 32.69 57.06 11.57
N SER A 227 32.41 57.00 10.27
CA SER A 227 32.94 57.97 9.31
C SER A 227 32.45 59.40 9.58
N LEU A 228 31.17 59.58 9.94
CA LEU A 228 30.63 60.87 10.35
C LEU A 228 31.33 61.42 11.58
N VAL A 229 31.51 60.61 12.64
CA VAL A 229 32.24 61.01 13.85
C VAL A 229 33.67 61.44 13.50
N THR A 230 34.43 60.62 12.75
CA THR A 230 35.80 60.99 12.35
C THR A 230 35.88 62.24 11.47
N LEU A 231 34.82 62.54 10.70
CA LEU A 231 34.73 63.76 9.89
C LEU A 231 34.45 64.99 10.77
N TYR A 232 33.65 64.84 11.84
CA TYR A 232 33.44 65.91 12.83
C TYR A 232 34.71 66.16 13.66
N ASP A 233 35.42 65.11 14.07
CA ASP A 233 36.70 65.22 14.78
C ASP A 233 37.73 65.94 13.90
N LEU A 234 37.96 65.47 12.66
CA LEU A 234 38.89 66.11 11.72
C LEU A 234 38.50 67.56 11.38
N ARG A 235 37.19 67.88 11.39
CA ARG A 235 36.71 69.26 11.24
C ARG A 235 37.05 70.09 12.48
N SER A 236 36.88 69.55 13.68
CA SER A 236 37.26 70.20 14.93
C SER A 236 38.76 70.46 14.97
N ASP A 237 39.59 69.47 14.59
CA ASP A 237 41.04 69.60 14.46
C ASP A 237 41.42 70.70 13.45
N MET A 238 40.72 70.78 12.31
CA MET A 238 40.93 71.84 11.32
C MET A 238 40.56 73.22 11.89
N GLU A 239 39.49 73.31 12.68
CA GLU A 239 39.10 74.55 13.35
C GLU A 239 40.14 74.92 14.43
N GLU A 240 40.63 73.98 15.23
CA GLU A 240 41.74 74.19 16.18
C GLU A 240 43.00 74.68 15.47
N VAL A 241 43.47 74.01 14.41
CA VAL A 241 44.63 74.44 13.62
C VAL A 241 44.43 75.84 13.04
N LYS A 242 43.21 76.22 12.64
CA LYS A 242 42.90 77.60 12.21
C LYS A 242 42.99 78.59 13.36
N TRP A 243 42.45 78.28 14.54
CA TRP A 243 42.59 79.12 15.74
C TRP A 243 44.05 79.26 16.16
N ASP A 244 44.83 78.20 16.08
CA ASP A 244 46.24 78.17 16.46
C ASP A 244 47.14 78.91 15.47
N ASN A 245 46.87 78.79 14.16
CA ASN A 245 47.53 79.59 13.14
C ASN A 245 47.18 81.09 13.29
N MET A 246 45.95 81.43 13.69
CA MET A 246 45.57 82.81 13.98
C MET A 246 46.23 83.33 15.27
N ARG A 247 46.34 82.53 16.33
CA ARG A 247 47.12 82.89 17.53
C ARG A 247 48.58 83.13 17.17
N LYS A 248 49.20 82.21 16.43
CA LYS A 248 50.61 82.30 15.99
C LYS A 248 50.85 83.52 15.11
N SER A 249 49.95 83.85 14.19
CA SER A 249 50.09 85.06 13.35
C SER A 249 49.92 86.36 14.14
N ILE A 250 49.05 86.40 15.15
CA ILE A 250 48.95 87.53 16.09
C ILE A 250 50.25 87.67 16.90
N TYR A 251 50.81 86.57 17.43
CA TYR A 251 52.06 86.61 18.19
C TYR A 251 53.26 87.04 17.32
N THR A 252 53.40 86.54 16.10
CA THR A 252 54.52 86.96 15.22
C THR A 252 54.37 88.40 14.75
N ALA A 253 53.15 88.87 14.49
CA ALA A 253 52.87 90.27 14.19
C ALA A 253 53.17 91.20 15.38
N ALA A 254 52.88 90.77 16.61
CA ALA A 254 53.16 91.54 17.82
C ALA A 254 54.67 91.62 18.15
N ILE A 255 55.43 90.55 17.88
CA ILE A 255 56.88 90.49 18.16
C ILE A 255 57.70 91.16 17.05
N ASN A 256 57.27 91.11 15.78
CA ASN A 256 58.01 91.67 14.65
C ASN A 256 57.10 92.56 13.75
N PRO A 257 57.09 93.89 13.95
CA PRO A 257 56.24 94.80 13.17
C PRO A 257 56.62 94.87 11.68
N ALA A 258 57.85 94.49 11.29
CA ALA A 258 58.25 94.44 9.88
C ALA A 258 57.61 93.27 9.11
N ALA A 259 57.19 92.21 9.80
CA ALA A 259 56.45 91.11 9.18
C ALA A 259 55.01 91.52 8.84
N LEU A 260 54.38 92.34 9.68
CA LEU A 260 53.02 92.85 9.45
C LEU A 260 52.95 93.78 8.24
N SER A 261 53.91 94.70 8.08
CA SER A 261 53.94 95.62 6.94
C SER A 261 54.14 94.88 5.61
N ALA A 262 55.05 93.90 5.57
CA ALA A 262 55.25 93.04 4.40
C ALA A 262 53.98 92.24 4.06
N PHE A 263 53.29 91.68 5.05
CA PHE A 263 52.06 90.90 4.85
C PHE A 263 50.91 91.76 4.30
N LEU A 264 50.73 93.00 4.79
CA LEU A 264 49.72 93.91 4.23
C LEU A 264 50.03 94.33 2.80
N VAL A 265 51.30 94.61 2.47
CA VAL A 265 51.70 94.92 1.08
C VAL A 265 51.39 93.76 0.14
N VAL A 266 51.66 92.51 0.58
CA VAL A 266 51.31 91.31 -0.20
C VAL A 266 49.80 91.13 -0.34
N ILE A 267 48.99 91.44 0.67
CA ILE A 267 47.52 91.37 0.56
C ILE A 267 46.97 92.42 -0.40
N VAL A 268 47.42 93.67 -0.31
CA VAL A 268 47.01 94.75 -1.22
C VAL A 268 47.38 94.38 -2.65
N LEU A 269 48.63 93.98 -2.89
CA LEU A 269 49.10 93.51 -4.20
C LEU A 269 48.30 92.30 -4.70
N SER A 270 47.97 91.35 -3.82
CA SER A 270 47.15 90.17 -4.15
C SER A 270 45.66 90.45 -4.33
N MET A 271 45.15 91.62 -3.92
CA MET A 271 43.80 92.10 -4.23
C MET A 271 43.80 92.86 -5.56
N GLU A 272 44.83 93.67 -5.81
CA GLU A 272 45.04 94.37 -7.09
C GLU A 272 45.17 93.38 -8.27
N LEU A 273 45.78 92.21 -8.04
CA LEU A 273 46.03 91.16 -9.03
C LEU A 273 44.91 90.10 -9.16
N ARG A 274 43.71 90.29 -8.59
CA ARG A 274 42.58 89.36 -8.84
C ARG A 274 41.70 89.79 -10.02
N PRO A 275 41.82 89.17 -11.21
CA PRO A 275 40.79 89.29 -12.23
C PRO A 275 39.47 88.71 -11.70
N ARG A 276 38.37 89.47 -11.81
CA ARG A 276 37.04 89.01 -11.36
C ARG A 276 36.53 87.88 -12.28
N PRO A 277 36.09 86.73 -11.74
CA PRO A 277 35.37 85.75 -12.54
C PRO A 277 33.98 86.28 -12.94
N LYS A 278 33.59 86.00 -14.19
CA LYS A 278 32.35 86.48 -14.82
C LYS A 278 31.17 85.56 -14.47
N PRO A 279 29.96 86.10 -14.16
CA PRO A 279 28.76 85.28 -13.96
C PRO A 279 28.21 84.75 -15.29
N ALA A 280 27.69 83.53 -15.29
CA ALA A 280 27.05 82.90 -16.46
C ALA A 280 25.78 82.12 -16.06
N PRO A 281 24.58 82.53 -16.55
CA PRO A 281 23.36 81.72 -16.56
C PRO A 281 23.32 80.70 -17.74
N PRO A 282 22.40 79.71 -17.72
CA PRO A 282 22.40 78.50 -18.58
C PRO A 282 21.75 78.72 -19.98
N PRO A 283 22.02 77.91 -21.03
CA PRO A 283 21.59 76.48 -21.17
C PRO A 283 22.69 75.57 -21.81
N ALA A 284 22.50 74.34 -22.35
CA ALA A 284 21.31 73.54 -22.72
C ALA A 284 21.56 71.99 -22.77
N GLN A 285 20.43 71.25 -22.79
CA GLN A 285 20.08 69.98 -23.49
C GLN A 285 21.18 69.24 -24.32
N SER A 286 21.31 67.91 -24.27
CA SER A 286 20.36 66.94 -24.87
C SER A 286 20.65 65.42 -24.59
N VAL A 287 19.66 64.57 -24.90
CA VAL A 287 19.47 63.09 -24.70
C VAL A 287 20.11 62.22 -25.84
N PRO A 288 20.02 60.85 -25.95
CA PRO A 288 19.20 59.80 -25.24
C PRO A 288 19.96 58.47 -24.88
N HIS A 289 19.22 57.34 -24.73
CA HIS A 289 19.59 55.92 -24.45
C HIS A 289 19.67 55.54 -22.96
N THR A 290 19.03 54.49 -22.42
CA THR A 290 18.14 53.43 -22.98
C THR A 290 17.11 53.02 -21.91
N ALA A 291 15.91 52.57 -22.31
CA ALA A 291 14.87 52.12 -21.40
C ALA A 291 15.20 50.78 -20.70
N GLN A 292 14.94 50.70 -19.39
CA GLN A 292 14.72 49.44 -18.69
C GLN A 292 13.25 49.37 -18.24
N PRO A 293 12.53 48.25 -18.46
CA PRO A 293 11.16 48.09 -18.01
C PRO A 293 11.11 47.73 -16.50
N PRO A 294 10.02 48.07 -15.79
CA PRO A 294 9.75 47.48 -14.49
C PRO A 294 9.34 46.01 -14.67
N PHE A 295 10.14 45.08 -14.12
CA PHE A 295 9.71 43.69 -13.98
C PHE A 295 8.89 43.55 -12.70
N GLU A 296 7.59 43.81 -12.85
CA GLU A 296 6.56 43.47 -11.86
C GLU A 296 6.41 41.94 -11.85
N GLY A 297 6.78 41.31 -10.73
CA GLY A 297 6.80 39.85 -10.58
C GLY A 297 5.40 39.26 -10.38
N HIS A 298 4.58 39.28 -11.43
CA HIS A 298 3.27 38.62 -11.45
C HIS A 298 3.45 37.09 -11.47
N ILE A 299 3.08 36.41 -10.38
CA ILE A 299 3.12 34.94 -10.28
C ILE A 299 1.74 34.38 -10.62
N GLU A 300 1.43 34.32 -11.92
CA GLU A 300 0.37 33.47 -12.47
C GLU A 300 0.95 32.65 -13.64
N GLY A 301 0.73 31.33 -13.63
CA GLY A 301 1.24 30.44 -14.69
C GLY A 301 1.98 29.20 -14.19
N LEU A 302 1.37 28.43 -13.29
CA LEU A 302 1.87 27.10 -12.91
C LEU A 302 0.70 26.11 -12.73
N ASP A 303 -0.22 26.12 -13.70
CA ASP A 303 -1.49 25.38 -13.67
C ASP A 303 -1.88 24.82 -15.07
N GLN A 304 -0.88 24.58 -15.93
CA GLN A 304 -1.10 24.05 -17.28
C GLN A 304 -0.02 23.03 -17.68
N MET A 305 0.12 21.97 -16.86
CA MET A 305 0.86 20.75 -17.21
C MET A 305 0.15 19.46 -16.76
N ASP A 306 -1.19 19.50 -16.67
CA ASP A 306 -2.08 18.34 -16.44
C ASP A 306 -2.95 18.02 -17.68
N SER A 307 -2.39 18.21 -18.89
CA SER A 307 -3.02 17.73 -20.13
C SER A 307 -1.97 17.38 -21.18
N ILE A 308 -1.45 16.16 -21.08
CA ILE A 308 -1.01 15.22 -22.12
C ILE A 308 -0.26 14.09 -21.38
N THR A 309 -1.00 13.05 -20.96
CA THR A 309 -0.68 11.60 -20.97
C THR A 309 -1.75 10.88 -20.15
#